data_AF-A0AAV6AAJ7-F1
#
_entry.id   AF-A0AAV6AAJ7-F1
#
_cell.length_a   1.000
_cell.length_b   1.000
_cell.length_c   1.000
_cell.angle_alpha   90.00
_cell.angle_beta   90.00
_cell.angle_gamma   90.00
#
_symmetry.space_group_name_H-M   'P 1'
#
loop_
_entity.id
_entity.type
_entity.pdbx_description
1 polymer ?
#
loop_
_entity_poly.entity_id
_entity_poly.type
_entity_poly.pdbx_seq_one_letter_code
_entity_poly.pdbx_strand_id
1 'polypeptide(L)'
;MATRSLNAARGVGSLLVSFALMGGCATSDPGQMVFTKAGASAADQQKDESECLRSSVGVNDQTRILVPFQIDRAAYSKCMETRGYTATPAK
;
A
#
# COMPACT_ATOMS: atom_id res chain seq x y z
N MET A 1 -30.21 10.28 -53.47
CA MET A 1 -29.40 11.50 -53.23
C MET A 1 -30.09 12.29 -52.11
N ALA A 2 -29.61 12.17 -50.87
CA ALA A 2 -29.87 13.08 -49.74
C ALA A 2 -29.03 12.60 -48.54
N THR A 3 -27.96 13.34 -48.28
CA THR A 3 -27.00 13.19 -47.20
C THR A 3 -27.64 13.55 -45.84
N ARG A 4 -27.46 12.70 -44.82
CA ARG A 4 -27.57 13.12 -43.42
C ARG A 4 -26.24 12.89 -42.72
N SER A 5 -25.55 14.01 -42.52
CA SER A 5 -24.35 14.18 -41.73
C SER A 5 -24.60 13.69 -40.29
N LEU A 6 -23.89 12.65 -39.87
CA LEU A 6 -23.84 12.22 -38.47
C LEU A 6 -22.64 12.90 -37.82
N ASN A 7 -22.99 13.86 -36.97
CA ASN A 7 -22.12 14.73 -36.20
C ASN A 7 -20.88 14.03 -35.60
N ALA A 8 -19.74 14.63 -35.89
CA ALA A 8 -18.47 14.43 -35.18
C ALA A 8 -18.60 14.92 -33.73
N ALA A 9 -18.94 14.04 -32.80
CA ALA A 9 -18.93 14.34 -31.36
C ALA A 9 -18.58 13.11 -30.51
N ARG A 10 -17.60 12.32 -30.97
CA ARG A 10 -17.15 11.09 -30.28
C ARG A 10 -15.70 11.14 -29.79
N GLY A 11 -15.08 12.32 -29.74
CA GLY A 11 -13.64 12.45 -29.48
C GLY A 11 -13.22 12.82 -28.05
N VAL A 12 -14.06 13.50 -27.27
CA VAL A 12 -13.57 14.19 -26.04
C VAL A 12 -14.05 13.53 -24.74
N GLY A 13 -15.16 12.80 -24.75
CA GLY A 13 -15.71 12.19 -23.54
C GLY A 13 -14.92 10.98 -23.02
N SER A 14 -14.18 10.28 -23.88
CA SER A 14 -13.49 9.04 -23.53
C SER A 14 -12.20 9.25 -22.73
N LEU A 15 -11.53 10.40 -22.90
CA LEU A 15 -10.24 10.67 -22.24
C LEU A 15 -10.40 11.06 -20.76
N LEU A 16 -11.49 11.73 -20.40
CA LEU A 16 -11.73 12.17 -19.01
C LEU A 16 -12.04 10.99 -18.07
N VAL A 17 -12.67 9.92 -18.59
CA VAL A 17 -12.96 8.71 -17.82
C VAL A 17 -11.69 7.96 -17.42
N SER A 18 -10.65 8.00 -18.26
CA SER A 18 -9.39 7.29 -18.01
C SER A 18 -8.57 7.89 -16.86
N PHE A 19 -8.59 9.22 -16.67
CA PHE A 19 -7.89 9.87 -15.55
C PHE A 19 -8.60 9.68 -14.21
N ALA A 20 -9.93 9.57 -14.20
CA ALA A 20 -10.71 9.32 -12.98
C ALA A 20 -10.46 7.90 -12.39
N LEU A 21 -10.08 6.93 -13.22
CA LEU A 21 -9.78 5.56 -12.80
C LEU A 21 -8.36 5.39 -12.23
N MET A 22 -7.46 6.37 -12.41
CA MET A 22 -6.11 6.38 -11.83
C MET A 22 -6.04 7.11 -10.48
N GLY A 23 -7.16 7.64 -10.00
CA GLY A 23 -7.30 8.11 -8.62
C GLY A 23 -7.42 6.93 -7.66
N GLY A 24 -6.37 6.11 -7.55
CA GLY A 24 -6.28 5.13 -6.47
C GLY A 24 -6.37 5.88 -5.14
N CYS A 25 -7.40 5.59 -4.34
CA CYS A 25 -7.48 6.10 -2.98
C CYS A 25 -6.18 5.74 -2.27
N ALA A 26 -5.37 6.75 -1.95
CA ALA A 26 -4.44 6.67 -0.84
C ALA A 26 -5.31 6.54 0.42
N THR A 27 -5.83 5.34 0.65
CA THR A 27 -6.47 5.00 1.91
C THR A 27 -5.31 4.94 2.91
N SER A 28 -5.04 6.07 3.57
CA SER A 28 -4.27 6.04 4.81
C SER A 28 -5.10 5.20 5.78
N ASP A 29 -4.68 3.97 6.04
CA ASP A 29 -5.27 3.20 7.12
C ASP A 29 -4.90 3.92 8.43
N PRO A 30 -5.88 4.36 9.23
CA PRO A 30 -5.61 5.13 10.45
C PRO A 30 -4.84 4.32 11.51
N GLY A 31 -4.61 3.02 11.30
CA GLY A 31 -3.73 2.17 12.10
C GLY A 31 -2.36 1.89 11.47
N GLN A 32 -2.03 2.50 10.33
CA GLN A 32 -0.74 2.31 9.67
C GLN A 32 0.35 3.08 10.41
N MET A 33 1.45 2.39 10.74
CA MET A 33 2.64 3.00 11.32
C MET A 33 3.67 3.29 10.22
N VAL A 34 4.30 4.44 10.28
CA VAL A 34 5.44 4.83 9.46
C VAL A 34 6.71 4.67 10.30
N PHE A 35 7.71 4.00 9.75
CA PHE A 35 9.00 3.79 10.40
C PHE A 35 10.05 4.69 9.77
N THR A 36 10.78 5.44 10.60
CA THR A 36 11.83 6.36 10.13
C THR A 36 13.12 6.17 10.92
N LYS A 37 14.27 6.24 10.23
CA LYS A 37 15.61 6.16 10.82
C LYS A 37 16.52 7.18 10.16
N ALA A 38 17.18 8.02 10.97
CA ALA A 38 18.05 9.06 10.44
C ALA A 38 19.21 8.45 9.63
N GLY A 39 19.39 8.94 8.40
CA GLY A 39 20.45 8.48 7.50
C GLY A 39 20.22 7.13 6.83
N ALA A 40 19.09 6.45 7.06
CA ALA A 40 18.76 5.23 6.33
C ALA A 40 18.41 5.57 4.87
N SER A 41 19.04 4.87 3.92
CA SER A 41 18.61 4.93 2.53
C SER A 41 17.28 4.19 2.35
N ALA A 42 16.53 4.50 1.30
CA ALA A 42 15.30 3.77 0.97
C ALA A 42 15.58 2.27 0.74
N ALA A 43 16.74 1.93 0.18
CA ALA A 43 17.14 0.53 -0.03
C ALA A 43 17.42 -0.19 1.29
N ASP A 44 18.10 0.47 2.23
CA ASP A 44 18.34 -0.09 3.57
C ASP A 44 17.05 -0.28 4.35
N GLN A 45 16.15 0.71 4.28
CA GLN A 45 14.83 0.61 4.87
C GLN A 45 14.04 -0.57 4.28
N GLN A 46 13.98 -0.69 2.96
CA GLN A 46 13.25 -1.79 2.32
C GLN A 46 13.82 -3.17 2.71
N LYS A 47 15.15 -3.28 2.86
CA LYS A 47 15.82 -4.51 3.30
C LYS A 47 15.44 -4.84 4.74
N ASP A 48 15.53 -3.87 5.64
CA ASP A 48 15.20 -4.03 7.06
C ASP A 48 13.73 -4.39 7.26
N GLU A 49 12.82 -3.72 6.54
CA GLU A 49 11.38 -4.02 6.54
C GLU A 49 11.12 -5.45 6.06
N SER A 50 11.80 -5.90 5.01
CA SER A 50 11.64 -7.26 4.46
C SER A 50 12.11 -8.35 5.42
N GLU A 51 13.22 -8.11 6.12
CA GLU A 51 13.73 -9.04 7.14
C GLU A 51 12.83 -9.08 8.39
N CYS A 52 12.35 -7.91 8.83
CA CYS A 52 11.40 -7.83 9.94
C CYS A 52 10.04 -8.45 9.59
N LEU A 53 9.53 -8.26 8.37
CA LEU A 53 8.30 -8.90 7.92
C LEU A 53 8.42 -10.42 7.94
N ARG A 54 9.50 -10.98 7.39
CA ARG A 54 9.73 -12.44 7.38
C ARG A 54 9.76 -13.05 8.77
N SER A 55 10.39 -12.37 9.73
CA SER A 55 10.46 -12.84 11.12
C SER A 55 9.17 -12.65 11.91
N SER A 56 8.24 -11.84 11.40
CA SER A 56 6.95 -11.54 12.04
C SER A 56 5.79 -12.35 11.46
N VAL A 57 6.06 -13.25 10.50
CA VAL A 57 5.05 -14.18 9.99
C VAL A 57 4.80 -15.27 11.04
N GLY A 58 3.61 -15.25 11.63
CA GLY A 58 3.12 -16.30 12.50
C GLY A 58 2.19 -17.26 11.73
N VAL A 59 2.13 -18.50 12.18
CA VAL A 59 1.09 -19.44 11.76
C VAL A 59 -0.20 -19.06 12.48
N ASN A 60 -1.30 -18.92 11.74
CA ASN A 60 -2.61 -18.73 12.34
C ASN A 60 -3.12 -20.06 12.86
N ASP A 61 -2.88 -20.33 14.14
CA ASP A 61 -3.35 -21.49 14.89
C ASP A 61 -4.82 -21.35 15.34
N GLN A 62 -5.37 -20.14 15.23
CA GLN A 62 -6.78 -19.89 15.41
C GLN A 62 -7.51 -20.24 14.10
N THR A 63 -8.55 -21.05 14.19
CA THR A 63 -9.45 -21.57 13.14
C THR A 63 -10.21 -20.49 12.33
N ARG A 64 -9.54 -19.40 11.94
CA ARG A 64 -10.02 -18.34 11.06
C ARG A 64 -9.59 -18.68 9.64
N ILE A 65 -10.52 -19.28 8.89
CA ILE A 65 -10.35 -19.79 7.51
C ILE A 65 -9.91 -18.73 6.49
N LEU A 66 -9.90 -17.43 6.84
CA LEU A 66 -9.76 -16.34 5.87
C LEU A 66 -8.32 -15.99 5.45
N VAL A 67 -7.28 -16.31 6.22
CA VAL A 67 -5.88 -16.04 5.81
C VAL A 67 -4.91 -17.12 6.32
N PRO A 68 -4.08 -17.70 5.45
CA PRO A 68 -3.16 -18.80 5.82
C PRO A 68 -1.98 -18.37 6.70
N PHE A 69 -1.75 -17.06 6.85
CA PHE A 69 -0.70 -16.49 7.70
C PHE A 69 -1.19 -15.21 8.37
N GLN A 70 -0.69 -14.93 9.57
CA GLN A 70 -0.90 -13.66 10.26
C GLN A 70 0.45 -12.95 10.39
N ILE A 71 0.45 -11.63 10.21
CA ILE A 71 1.61 -10.81 10.54
C ILE A 71 1.43 -10.32 11.97
N ASP A 72 2.34 -10.73 12.86
CA ASP A 72 2.42 -10.15 14.19
C ASP A 72 2.98 -8.73 14.08
N ARG A 73 2.07 -7.76 14.08
CA ARG A 73 2.41 -6.33 13.97
C ARG A 73 3.26 -5.84 15.16
N ALA A 74 3.12 -6.45 16.33
CA ALA A 74 3.91 -6.09 17.49
C ALA A 74 5.35 -6.62 17.36
N ALA A 75 5.51 -7.87 16.90
CA ALA A 75 6.83 -8.42 16.58
C ALA A 75 7.53 -7.62 15.47
N TYR A 76 6.80 -7.21 14.43
CA TYR A 76 7.33 -6.38 13.36
C TYR A 76 7.82 -5.02 13.88
N SER A 77 6.98 -4.33 14.66
CA SER A 77 7.31 -3.02 15.22
C SER A 77 8.53 -3.09 16.12
N LYS A 78 8.59 -4.10 17.00
CA LYS A 78 9.74 -4.34 17.88
C LYS A 78 11.02 -4.65 17.10
N CYS A 79 10.94 -5.39 16.00
CA CYS A 79 12.08 -5.65 15.12
C CYS A 79 12.61 -4.35 14.51
N MET A 80 11.73 -3.51 13.96
CA MET A 80 12.10 -2.22 13.37
C MET A 80 12.71 -1.28 14.42
N GLU A 81 12.11 -1.19 15.62
CA GLU A 81 12.63 -0.40 16.73
C GLU A 81 14.02 -0.86 17.18
N THR A 82 14.26 -2.18 17.24
CA THR A 82 15.58 -2.74 17.56
C THR A 82 16.65 -2.36 16.53
N ARG A 83 16.24 -2.15 15.27
CA ARG A 83 17.12 -1.64 14.20
C ARG A 83 17.33 -0.12 14.25
N GLY A 84 16.71 0.56 15.21
CA GLY A 84 16.81 2.00 15.41
C GLY A 84 15.79 2.83 14.63
N TYR A 85 14.71 2.22 14.14
CA TYR A 85 13.60 2.96 13.55
C TYR A 85 12.65 3.47 14.62
N THR A 86 12.09 4.66 14.41
CA THR A 86 11.02 5.22 15.24
C THR A 86 9.69 5.04 14.53
N ALA A 87 8.71 4.47 15.23
CA ALA A 87 7.35 4.29 14.73
C ALA A 87 6.51 5.54 15.02
N THR A 88 5.88 6.10 13.98
CA THR A 88 4.91 7.20 14.11
C THR A 88 3.62 6.82 13.40
N PRO A 89 2.44 7.19 13.91
CA PRO A 89 1.19 7.01 13.18
C PRO A 89 1.28 7.67 11.80
N ALA A 90 0.80 6.99 10.77
CA ALA A 90 0.57 7.61 9.47
C ALA A 90 -0.49 8.70 9.62
N LYS A 91 -0.30 9.82 8.92
CA LYS A 91 -1.17 10.99 8.98
C LYS A 91 -2.32 10.90 7.98
#